data_AF-A0A962LPD1-F1
#
_entry.id   AF-A0A962LPD1-F1
#
_cell.length_a   1.000
_cell.length_b   1.000
_cell.length_c   1.000
_cell.angle_alpha   90.00
_cell.angle_beta   90.00
_cell.angle_gamma   90.00
#
_symmetry.space_group_name_H-M   'P 1'
#
loop_
_entity.id
_entity.type
_entity.pdbx_description
1 polymer ?
#
loop_
_entity_poly.entity_id
_entity_poly.type
_entity_poly.pdbx_seq_one_letter_code
_entity_poly.pdbx_strand_id
1 'polypeptide(L)' 'MKGIESGTNLYSLIQMAKANRLEPYQYLRHVFTELPKAGTVEAIEALLPANINTKLIYR' A
#
# COMPACT_ATOMS: atom_id res chain seq x y z
N MET A 1 -19.98 -11.09 -0.43
CA MET A 1 -19.83 -9.63 -0.56
C MET A 1 -18.40 -9.12 -0.31
N LYS A 2 -17.57 -9.79 0.52
CA LYS A 2 -16.15 -9.43 0.76
C LYS A 2 -15.26 -9.18 -0.47
N GLY A 3 -15.54 -9.83 -1.61
CA GLY A 3 -14.74 -9.67 -2.84
C GLY A 3 -14.94 -8.34 -3.57
N ILE A 4 -16.14 -7.76 -3.53
CA ILE A 4 -16.44 -6.46 -4.16
C ILE A 4 -15.81 -5.33 -3.34
N GLU A 5 -15.89 -5.42 -2.00
CA GLU A 5 -15.24 -4.47 -1.09
C GLU A 5 -13.71 -4.52 -1.22
N SER A 6 -13.12 -5.73 -1.33
CA SER A 6 -11.68 -5.88 -1.57
C SER A 6 -11.25 -5.26 -2.91
N GLY A 7 -12.05 -5.42 -3.97
CA GLY A 7 -11.80 -4.79 -5.27
C GLY A 7 -11.88 -3.27 -5.24
N THR A 8 -12.88 -2.71 -4.55
CA THR A 8 -13.02 -1.25 -4.34
C THR A 8 -11.87 -0.68 -3.52
N ASN A 9 -11.45 -1.39 -2.47
CA ASN A 9 -10.31 -0.99 -1.64
C ASN A 9 -9.00 -1.04 -2.43
N LEU A 10 -8.79 -2.08 -3.24
CA LEU A 10 -7.62 -2.20 -4.10
C LEU A 10 -7.57 -1.10 -5.16
N TYR A 11 -8.70 -0.82 -5.82
CA TYR A 11 -8.78 0.28 -6.77
C TYR A 11 -8.44 1.63 -6.12
N SER A 12 -9.00 1.89 -4.93
CA SER A 12 -8.72 3.12 -4.17
C SER A 12 -7.23 3.22 -3.80
N LEU A 13 -6.61 2.12 -3.37
CA LEU A 13 -5.18 2.05 -3.09
C LEU A 13 -4.30 2.32 -4.31
N ILE A 14 -4.67 1.78 -5.48
CA ILE A 14 -3.97 2.04 -6.74
C ILE A 14 -4.04 3.53 -7.09
N GLN A 15 -5.22 4.14 -6.95
CA GLN A 15 -5.41 5.56 -7.24
C GLN A 15 -4.64 6.45 -6.27
N MET A 16 -4.60 6.09 -4.98
CA MET A 16 -3.79 6.78 -3.98
C MET A 16 -2.28 6.63 -4.23
N ALA A 17 -1.82 5.44 -4.65
CA ALA A 17 -0.42 5.22 -5.03
C ALA A 17 0.00 6.15 -6.17
N LYS A 18 -0.82 6.23 -7.23
CA LYS A 18 -0.61 7.15 -8.35
C LYS A 18 -0.58 8.61 -7.89
N ALA A 19 -1.52 9.01 -7.03
CA ALA A 19 -1.57 10.38 -6.48
C ALA A 19 -0.32 10.75 -5.68
N ASN A 20 0.32 9.76 -5.03
CA ASN A 20 1.58 9.92 -4.29
C ASN A 20 2.82 9.66 -5.16
N ARG A 21 2.68 9.61 -6.50
CA ARG A 21 3.78 9.34 -7.45
C ARG A 21 4.50 8.02 -7.19
N LEU A 22 3.78 7.05 -6.64
CA LEU A 22 4.25 5.68 -6.49
C LEU A 22 3.85 4.86 -7.71
N GLU A 23 4.78 4.05 -8.20
CA GLU A 23 4.46 3.01 -9.17
C GLU A 23 3.56 1.96 -8.47
N PRO A 24 2.32 1.76 -8.95
CA PRO A 24 1.33 0.96 -8.23
C PRO A 24 1.75 -0.48 -7.96
N TYR A 25 2.45 -1.13 -8.88
CA TYR A 25 2.87 -2.51 -8.71
C TYR A 25 3.92 -2.64 -7.60
N GLN A 26 4.94 -1.78 -7.60
CA GLN A 26 5.98 -1.74 -6.57
C GLN A 26 5.40 -1.39 -5.20
N TYR A 27 4.47 -0.42 -5.13
CA TYR A 27 3.76 -0.10 -3.90
C TYR A 27 2.99 -1.31 -3.36
N LEU A 28 2.13 -1.93 -4.18
CA LEU A 28 1.32 -3.07 -3.75
C LEU A 28 2.19 -4.26 -3.35
N ARG A 29 3.28 -4.53 -4.08
CA ARG A 29 4.25 -5.57 -3.72
C ARG A 29 4.85 -5.32 -2.35
N HIS A 30 5.23 -4.07 -2.05
CA HIS A 30 5.76 -3.70 -0.74
C HIS A 30 4.71 -3.87 0.37
N VAL A 31 3.50 -3.34 0.18
CA VAL A 31 2.40 -3.47 1.15
C VAL A 31 2.10 -4.93 1.44
N PHE A 32 1.93 -5.79 0.43
CA PHE A 32 1.63 -7.21 0.66
C PHE A 32 2.80 -7.99 1.27
N THR A 33 4.03 -7.51 1.14
CA THR A 33 5.21 -8.12 1.78
C THR A 33 5.33 -7.72 3.26
N GLU A 34 5.01 -6.47 3.60
CA GLU A 34 5.24 -5.91 4.94
C GLU A 34 4.00 -5.94 5.83
N LEU A 35 2.79 -5.91 5.26
CA LEU A 35 1.53 -5.93 6.02
C LEU A 35 1.41 -7.17 6.94
N PRO A 36 1.78 -8.40 6.54
CA PRO A 36 1.76 -9.55 7.45
C PRO A 36 2.74 -9.44 8.62
N LYS A 37 3.76 -8.56 8.52
CA LYS A 37 4.76 -8.31 9.56
C LYS A 37 4.38 -7.16 10.48
N ALA A 38 3.39 -6.34 10.08
CA ALA A 38 2.95 -5.17 10.83
C ALA A 38 2.11 -5.60 12.05
N GLY A 39 2.72 -5.57 13.23
CA GLY A 39 2.07 -5.93 14.50
C GLY A 39 1.41 -4.77 15.25
N THR A 40 1.59 -3.53 14.78
CA THR A 40 1.06 -2.32 15.43
C THR A 40 0.36 -1.41 14.43
N VAL A 41 -0.48 -0.52 14.94
CA VAL A 41 -1.21 0.46 14.11
C VAL A 41 -0.22 1.36 13.36
N GLU A 42 0.85 1.79 14.04
CA GLU A 42 1.89 2.65 13.47
C GLU A 42 2.62 1.94 12.32
N ALA A 43 2.86 0.63 12.45
CA ALA A 43 3.46 -0.18 11.38
C ALA A 43 2.53 -0.31 10.17
N ILE A 44 1.21 -0.35 10.37
CA ILE A 44 0.22 -0.34 9.28
C ILE A 44 0.14 1.05 8.64
N GLU A 45 0.12 2.12 9.44
CA GLU A 45 0.09 3.49 8.94
C GLU A 45 1.34 3.85 8.12
N ALA A 46 2.50 3.29 8.47
CA ALA A 46 3.73 3.42 7.68
C ALA A 46 3.60 2.83 6.25
N LEU A 47 2.66 1.91 6.02
CA LEU A 47 2.36 1.33 4.70
C LEU A 47 1.40 2.18 3.86
N LEU A 48 0.87 3.29 4.39
CA LEU A 48 0.02 4.18 3.62
C LEU A 48 0.81 4.90 2.53
N PRO A 49 0.20 5.17 1.35
CA PRO A 49 0.89 5.80 0.22
C PRO A 49 1.56 7.14 0.56
N ALA A 50 0.98 7.90 1.49
CA ALA A 50 1.50 9.19 1.94
C ALA A 50 2.74 9.08 2.86
N ASN A 51 2.92 7.92 3.51
CA ASN A 51 3.95 7.69 4.52
C ASN A 51 5.12 6.85 4.00
N ILE A 52 5.00 6.24 2.82
CA ILE A 52 6.07 5.39 2.30
C ILE A 52 7.24 6.21 1.80
N ASN A 53 8.43 5.81 2.26
CA ASN A 53 9.68 6.24 1.69
C ASN A 53 9.97 5.50 0.37
N THR A 54 9.93 6.23 -0.74
CA THR A 54 10.16 5.71 -2.10
C THR A 54 11.47 4.94 -2.25
N LYS A 55 12.53 5.31 -1.50
CA LYS A 55 13.82 4.59 -1.49
C LYS A 55 13.73 3.18 -0.92
N LEU A 56 12.63 2.82 -0.22
CA LEU A 56 12.38 1.47 0.26
C LEU A 56 11.79 0.57 -0.83
N ILE A 57 11.07 1.16 -1.78
CA ILE A 57 10.28 0.43 -2.78
C ILE A 57 11.04 0.24 -4.10
N TYR A 58 11.82 1.24 -4.52
CA TYR A 58 12.54 1.25 -5.81
C TYR A 58 13.97 0.68 -5.72
N ARG A 59 14.20 -0.23 -4.78
CA ARG A 59 15.51 -0.89 -4.58
C ARG A 59 15.74 -2.00 -5.58
#